data_AF-A0A2V9X0S7-F1
#
_entry.id   AF-A0A2V9X0S7-F1
#
_cell.length_a   1.000
_cell.length_b   1.000
_cell.length_c   1.000
_cell.angle_alpha   90.00
_cell.angle_beta   90.00
_cell.angle_gamma   90.00
#
_symmetry.space_group_name_H-M   'P 1'
#
loop_
_entity.id
_entity.type
_entity.pdbx_description
1 polymer ?
#
loop_
_entity_poly.entity_id
_entity_poly.type
_entity_poly.pdbx_seq_one_letter_code
_entity_poly.pdbx_strand_id
1 'polypeptide(L)'
;MVDENPTFAEAHACLAKAYWGKRMYPQVIEEWKAHGKLSDDRNFSDFASAVEQGYRSAGRKGALTKGIGVRQTQRKTGYQSAYELAGLYADLGDKDKALRWLDTAYQERDAQLPNLETDFLLDPIRSDPRLAELVRKVGLPQ
;
A
#
# COMPACT_ATOMS: atom_id res chain seq x y z
N MET A 1 -6.89 18.84 -25.59
CA MET A 1 -5.63 18.28 -25.10
C MET A 1 -5.49 18.80 -23.68
N VAL A 2 -5.77 17.97 -22.70
CA VAL A 2 -5.60 18.36 -21.29
C VAL A 2 -4.20 17.90 -20.92
N ASP A 3 -3.31 18.86 -20.74
CA ASP A 3 -2.03 18.67 -20.05
C ASP A 3 -2.35 18.38 -18.58
N GLU A 4 -2.85 17.18 -18.26
CA GLU A 4 -2.95 16.74 -16.86
C GLU A 4 -1.53 16.42 -16.40
N ASN A 5 -0.93 17.39 -15.74
CA ASN A 5 0.44 17.34 -15.26
C ASN A 5 0.59 16.16 -14.28
N PRO A 6 1.30 15.06 -14.64
CA PRO A 6 1.41 13.86 -13.80
C PRO A 6 2.04 14.15 -12.43
N THR A 7 2.77 15.26 -12.33
CA THR A 7 3.28 15.82 -11.07
C THR A 7 2.18 16.06 -10.03
N PHE A 8 0.96 16.40 -10.47
CA PHE A 8 -0.16 16.67 -9.55
C PHE A 8 -0.74 15.38 -8.96
N ALA A 9 -0.80 14.28 -9.73
CA ALA A 9 -1.21 12.98 -9.22
C ALA A 9 -0.25 12.47 -8.14
N GLU A 10 1.06 12.65 -8.31
CA GLU A 10 2.04 12.18 -7.31
C GLU A 10 2.09 13.01 -6.04
N ALA A 11 1.73 14.29 -6.11
CA ALA A 11 1.51 15.09 -4.90
C ALA A 11 0.40 14.47 -4.02
N HIS A 12 -0.69 14.02 -4.63
CA HIS A 12 -1.78 13.33 -3.93
C HIS A 12 -1.32 11.98 -3.34
N ALA A 13 -0.52 11.20 -4.06
CA ALA A 13 0.04 9.95 -3.52
C ALA A 13 0.92 10.21 -2.28
N CYS A 14 1.76 11.25 -2.34
CA CYS A 14 2.62 11.65 -1.22
C CYS A 14 1.80 12.10 -0.01
N LEU A 15 0.77 12.94 -0.22
CA LEU A 15 -0.14 13.36 0.85
C LEU A 15 -0.88 12.19 1.47
N ALA A 16 -1.37 11.26 0.65
CA ALA A 16 -2.02 10.04 1.14
C ALA A 16 -1.08 9.24 2.04
N LYS A 17 0.18 9.04 1.64
CA LYS A 17 1.19 8.34 2.46
C LYS A 17 1.44 9.07 3.79
N ALA A 18 1.52 10.40 3.78
CA ALA A 18 1.68 11.19 5.00
C ALA A 18 0.47 11.09 5.95
N TYR A 19 -0.75 11.19 5.43
CA TYR A 19 -1.97 11.03 6.22
C TYR A 19 -2.14 9.61 6.76
N TRP A 20 -1.66 8.61 6.03
CA TRP A 20 -1.71 7.22 6.47
C TRP A 20 -0.82 7.01 7.70
N GLY A 21 0.39 7.56 7.71
CA GLY A 21 1.24 7.56 8.90
C GLY A 21 0.57 8.21 10.12
N LYS A 22 -0.25 9.23 9.90
CA LYS A 22 -1.05 9.90 10.94
C LYS A 22 -2.37 9.21 11.28
N ARG A 23 -2.67 8.05 10.67
CA ARG A 23 -3.94 7.30 10.82
C ARG A 23 -5.19 8.11 10.41
N MET A 24 -5.02 9.12 9.57
CA MET A 24 -6.09 10.01 9.09
C MET A 24 -6.76 9.42 7.86
N TYR A 25 -7.42 8.26 8.01
CA TYR A 25 -8.00 7.50 6.89
C TYR A 25 -9.00 8.26 6.01
N PRO A 26 -9.85 9.19 6.52
CA PRO A 26 -10.67 10.01 5.64
C PRO A 26 -9.84 10.80 4.63
N GLN A 27 -8.76 11.44 5.08
CA GLN A 27 -7.85 12.18 4.21
C GLN A 27 -7.09 11.25 3.27
N VAL A 28 -6.61 10.09 3.75
CA VAL A 28 -5.99 9.08 2.87
C VAL A 28 -6.90 8.71 1.70
N ILE A 29 -8.19 8.50 1.97
CA ILE A 29 -9.18 8.12 0.96
C ILE A 29 -9.40 9.24 -0.06
N GLU A 30 -9.54 10.48 0.39
CA GLU A 30 -9.70 11.63 -0.52
C GLU A 30 -8.49 11.81 -1.43
N GLU A 31 -7.27 11.74 -0.87
CA GLU A 31 -6.04 11.85 -1.64
C GLU A 31 -5.86 10.68 -2.63
N TRP A 32 -6.18 9.45 -2.23
CA TRP A 32 -6.15 8.30 -3.15
C TRP A 32 -7.17 8.40 -4.27
N LYS A 33 -8.38 8.91 -4.00
CA LYS A 33 -9.37 9.15 -5.06
C LYS A 33 -8.89 10.21 -6.05
N ALA A 34 -8.28 11.29 -5.56
CA ALA A 34 -7.70 12.31 -6.41
C ALA A 34 -6.56 11.75 -7.27
N HIS A 35 -5.62 11.00 -6.66
CA HIS A 35 -4.53 10.35 -7.39
C HIS A 35 -5.05 9.43 -8.50
N GLY A 36 -5.95 8.48 -8.17
CA GLY A 36 -6.47 7.53 -9.16
C GLY A 36 -7.21 8.19 -10.32
N LYS A 37 -7.89 9.31 -10.07
CA LYS A 37 -8.56 10.09 -11.12
C LYS A 37 -7.56 10.79 -12.04
N LEU A 38 -6.50 11.37 -11.48
CA LEU A 38 -5.50 12.17 -12.21
C LEU A 38 -4.45 11.32 -12.94
N SER A 39 -4.21 10.09 -12.48
CA SER A 39 -3.29 9.16 -13.14
C SER A 39 -3.94 8.34 -14.25
N ASP A 40 -5.27 8.47 -14.44
CA ASP A 40 -6.09 7.60 -15.30
C ASP A 40 -5.88 6.09 -15.03
N ASP A 41 -5.47 5.75 -13.80
CA ASP A 41 -5.28 4.36 -13.38
C ASP A 41 -6.62 3.82 -12.85
N ARG A 42 -7.30 3.05 -13.71
CA ARG A 42 -8.54 2.37 -13.36
C ARG A 42 -8.37 1.40 -12.18
N ASN A 43 -7.26 0.68 -12.10
CA ASN A 43 -7.02 -0.24 -10.98
C ASN A 43 -6.88 0.55 -9.68
N PHE A 44 -6.16 1.66 -9.70
CA PHE A 44 -6.05 2.52 -8.51
C PHE A 44 -7.39 3.15 -8.12
N SER A 45 -8.17 3.61 -9.11
CA SER A 45 -9.51 4.16 -8.89
C SER A 45 -10.47 3.15 -8.27
N ASP A 46 -10.46 1.90 -8.73
CA ASP A 46 -11.25 0.81 -8.16
C ASP A 46 -10.79 0.48 -6.73
N PHE A 47 -9.48 0.50 -6.49
CA PHE A 47 -8.91 0.32 -5.15
C PHE A 47 -9.36 1.43 -4.18
N ALA A 48 -9.21 2.70 -4.56
CA ALA A 48 -9.62 3.84 -3.74
C ALA A 48 -11.13 3.81 -3.42
N SER A 49 -11.95 3.45 -4.41
CA SER A 49 -13.40 3.27 -4.24
C SER A 49 -13.74 2.15 -3.26
N ALA A 50 -13.02 1.02 -3.32
CA ALA A 50 -13.22 -0.09 -2.39
C ALA A 50 -12.80 0.27 -0.96
N VAL A 51 -11.69 0.99 -0.80
CA VAL A 51 -11.24 1.52 0.50
C VAL A 51 -12.30 2.47 1.08
N GLU A 52 -12.84 3.39 0.28
CA GLU A 52 -13.90 4.31 0.71
C GLU A 52 -15.15 3.56 1.19
N GLN A 53 -15.65 2.62 0.38
CA GLN A 53 -16.82 1.81 0.74
C GLN A 53 -16.56 0.99 2.01
N GLY A 54 -15.36 0.44 2.14
CA GLY A 54 -14.94 -0.30 3.32
C GLY A 54 -14.94 0.59 4.55
N TYR A 55 -14.39 1.80 4.43
CA TYR A 55 -14.33 2.77 5.50
C TYR A 55 -15.72 3.19 5.99
N ARG A 56 -16.64 3.48 5.06
CA ARG A 56 -18.04 3.81 5.39
C ARG A 56 -18.74 2.67 6.15
N SER A 57 -18.36 1.41 5.90
CA SER A 57 -19.00 0.26 6.53
C SER A 57 -18.44 -0.12 7.91
N ALA A 58 -17.14 -0.02 8.13
CA ALA A 58 -16.49 -0.52 9.35
C ALA A 58 -15.21 0.25 9.73
N GLY A 59 -15.12 1.53 9.34
CA GLY A 59 -13.96 2.38 9.57
C GLY A 59 -12.68 1.81 8.98
N ARG A 60 -11.54 2.08 9.63
CA ARG A 60 -10.20 1.63 9.21
C ARG A 60 -10.16 0.15 8.79
N LYS A 61 -10.73 -0.74 9.62
CA LYS A 61 -10.69 -2.18 9.37
C LYS A 61 -11.41 -2.54 8.08
N GLY A 62 -12.59 -1.97 7.84
CA GLY A 62 -13.34 -2.18 6.60
C GLY A 62 -12.60 -1.65 5.37
N ALA A 63 -11.97 -0.47 5.49
CA ALA A 63 -11.19 0.16 4.43
C ALA A 63 -10.05 -0.75 3.95
N LEU A 64 -9.22 -1.22 4.89
CA LEU A 64 -8.11 -2.12 4.59
C LEU A 64 -8.60 -3.47 4.06
N THR A 65 -9.63 -4.07 4.67
CA THR A 65 -10.17 -5.37 4.26
C THR A 65 -10.65 -5.34 2.80
N LYS A 66 -11.42 -4.30 2.40
CA LYS A 66 -11.90 -4.17 1.03
C LYS A 66 -10.77 -3.83 0.06
N GLY A 67 -9.88 -2.90 0.40
CA GLY A 67 -8.73 -2.54 -0.44
C GLY A 67 -7.81 -3.73 -0.73
N ILE A 68 -7.50 -4.53 0.29
CA ILE A 68 -6.74 -5.79 0.18
C ILE A 68 -7.42 -6.77 -0.78
N GLY A 69 -8.75 -6.92 -0.70
CA GLY A 69 -9.50 -7.82 -1.58
C GLY A 69 -9.44 -7.39 -3.05
N VAL A 70 -9.53 -6.09 -3.31
CA VAL A 70 -9.43 -5.55 -4.68
C VAL A 70 -8.02 -5.70 -5.22
N ARG A 71 -6.98 -5.32 -4.47
CA ARG A 71 -5.58 -5.49 -4.90
C ARG A 71 -5.26 -6.95 -5.22
N GLN A 72 -5.69 -7.89 -4.39
CA GLN A 72 -5.52 -9.32 -4.67
C GLN A 72 -6.25 -9.79 -5.94
N THR A 73 -7.41 -9.20 -6.24
CA THR A 73 -8.13 -9.51 -7.48
C THR A 73 -7.40 -8.96 -8.70
N GLN A 74 -6.93 -7.71 -8.63
CA GLN A 74 -6.16 -7.06 -9.70
C GLN A 74 -4.86 -7.81 -10.01
N ARG A 75 -4.21 -8.38 -8.98
CA ARG A 75 -3.02 -9.23 -9.15
C ARG A 75 -3.24 -10.48 -10.00
N LYS A 76 -4.49 -10.96 -10.13
CA LYS A 76 -4.80 -12.11 -10.99
C LYS A 76 -4.73 -11.76 -12.48
N THR A 77 -4.82 -10.47 -12.81
CA THR A 77 -4.94 -9.98 -14.19
C THR A 77 -3.81 -9.03 -14.58
N GLY A 78 -2.96 -8.61 -13.64
CA GLY A 78 -1.85 -7.70 -13.91
C GLY A 78 -0.93 -7.55 -12.70
N TYR A 79 0.19 -6.87 -12.91
CA TYR A 79 1.13 -6.57 -11.82
C TYR A 79 0.50 -5.57 -10.84
N GLN A 80 0.61 -5.86 -9.54
CA GLN A 80 0.40 -4.91 -8.45
C GLN A 80 1.42 -5.23 -7.37
N SER A 81 2.00 -4.21 -6.74
CA SER A 81 3.08 -4.38 -5.77
C SER A 81 2.69 -5.33 -4.62
N ALA A 82 3.54 -6.33 -4.36
CA ALA A 82 3.43 -7.21 -3.19
C ALA A 82 3.82 -6.49 -1.92
N TYR A 83 4.76 -5.56 -2.04
CA TYR A 83 5.20 -4.73 -0.94
C TYR A 83 4.08 -3.83 -0.42
N GLU A 84 3.36 -3.12 -1.31
CA GLU A 84 2.22 -2.29 -0.90
C GLU A 84 1.10 -3.12 -0.25
N LEU A 85 0.86 -4.33 -0.77
CA LEU A 85 -0.12 -5.25 -0.20
C LEU A 85 0.32 -5.74 1.19
N ALA A 86 1.62 -5.98 1.39
CA ALA A 86 2.16 -6.28 2.72
C ALA A 86 1.94 -5.12 3.70
N GLY A 87 2.14 -3.87 3.27
CA GLY A 87 1.86 -2.67 4.07
C GLY A 87 0.39 -2.60 4.52
N LEU A 88 -0.56 -2.89 3.63
CA LEU A 88 -1.99 -2.95 3.99
C LEU A 88 -2.27 -4.04 5.04
N TYR A 89 -1.64 -5.21 4.94
CA TYR A 89 -1.79 -6.29 5.92
C TYR A 89 -1.14 -5.96 7.27
N ALA A 90 0.05 -5.35 7.25
CA ALA A 90 0.72 -4.87 8.46
C ALA A 90 -0.15 -3.85 9.19
N ASP A 91 -0.75 -2.93 8.43
CA ASP A 91 -1.66 -1.92 8.96
C ASP A 91 -2.98 -2.49 9.51
N LEU A 92 -3.48 -3.56 8.88
CA LEU A 92 -4.63 -4.32 9.37
C LEU A 92 -4.32 -5.08 10.67
N GLY A 93 -3.04 -5.33 10.95
CA GLY A 93 -2.54 -6.09 12.10
C GLY A 93 -2.32 -7.58 11.82
N ASP A 94 -2.46 -8.03 10.57
CA ASP A 94 -2.22 -9.42 10.16
C ASP A 94 -0.75 -9.60 9.78
N LYS A 95 0.10 -9.70 10.80
CA LYS A 95 1.57 -9.75 10.66
C LYS A 95 2.04 -10.91 9.80
N ASP A 96 1.42 -12.08 9.94
CA ASP A 96 1.80 -13.27 9.18
C ASP A 96 1.49 -13.12 7.69
N LYS A 97 0.36 -12.52 7.32
CA LYS A 97 0.11 -12.20 5.91
C LYS A 97 1.04 -11.11 5.40
N ALA A 98 1.32 -10.08 6.20
CA ALA A 98 2.24 -9.03 5.81
C ALA A 98 3.62 -9.61 5.44
N LEU A 99 4.19 -10.45 6.30
CA LEU A 99 5.49 -11.07 6.06
C LEU A 99 5.48 -12.03 4.87
N ARG A 100 4.42 -12.82 4.69
CA ARG A 100 4.27 -13.65 3.48
C ARG A 100 4.26 -12.82 2.20
N TRP A 101 3.60 -11.66 2.21
CA TRP A 101 3.60 -10.77 1.05
C TRP A 101 4.94 -10.07 0.84
N LEU A 102 5.71 -9.82 1.91
CA LEU A 102 7.09 -9.34 1.76
C LEU A 102 8.02 -10.42 1.16
N ASP A 103 7.84 -11.69 1.51
CA ASP A 103 8.55 -12.79 0.83
C ASP A 103 8.19 -12.87 -0.66
N THR A 104 6.90 -12.68 -0.99
CA THR A 104 6.48 -12.56 -2.40
C THR A 104 7.11 -11.34 -3.08
N ALA A 105 7.15 -10.18 -2.41
CA ALA A 105 7.80 -8.98 -2.94
C ALA A 105 9.28 -9.22 -3.25
N TYR A 106 9.99 -9.94 -2.38
CA TYR A 106 11.36 -10.37 -2.60
C TYR A 106 11.51 -11.24 -3.85
N GLN A 107 10.67 -12.26 -3.99
CA GLN A 107 10.68 -13.16 -5.15
C GLN A 107 10.40 -12.42 -6.46
N GLU A 108 9.49 -11.45 -6.43
CA GLU A 108 9.09 -10.63 -7.57
C GLU A 108 10.05 -9.48 -7.87
N ARG A 109 11.08 -9.28 -7.03
CA ARG A 109 12.00 -8.14 -7.09
C ARG A 109 11.24 -6.80 -7.12
N ASP A 110 10.25 -6.70 -6.24
CA ASP A 110 9.38 -5.55 -6.12
C ASP A 110 10.19 -4.26 -5.92
N ALA A 111 9.84 -3.22 -6.68
CA ALA A 111 10.57 -1.96 -6.71
C ALA A 111 10.60 -1.22 -5.35
N GLN A 112 9.71 -1.59 -4.43
CA GLN A 112 9.60 -0.96 -3.10
C GLN A 112 10.47 -1.63 -2.03
N LEU A 113 11.14 -2.76 -2.31
CA LEU A 113 12.04 -3.43 -1.36
C LEU A 113 13.13 -2.53 -0.75
N PRO A 114 13.72 -1.53 -1.45
CA PRO A 114 14.68 -0.62 -0.83
C PRO A 114 14.11 0.18 0.36
N ASN A 115 12.79 0.27 0.51
CA ASN A 115 12.13 0.99 1.59
C ASN A 115 11.90 0.13 2.85
N LEU A 116 12.34 -1.14 2.86
CA LEU A 116 12.09 -2.10 3.96
C LEU A 116 12.42 -1.54 5.36
N GLU A 117 13.47 -0.73 5.49
CA GLU A 117 13.92 -0.20 6.79
C GLU A 117 13.28 1.14 7.17
N THR A 118 12.74 1.87 6.19
CA THR A 118 12.29 3.26 6.37
C THR A 118 10.79 3.44 6.27
N ASP A 119 10.07 2.50 5.64
CA ASP A 119 8.63 2.64 5.45
C ASP A 119 7.87 2.37 6.75
N PHE A 120 7.22 3.40 7.30
CA PHE A 120 6.44 3.32 8.54
C PHE A 120 5.31 2.28 8.49
N LEU A 121 4.85 1.88 7.29
CA LEU A 121 3.82 0.85 7.15
C LEU A 121 4.26 -0.50 7.72
N LEU A 122 5.58 -0.71 7.82
CA LEU A 122 6.16 -1.93 8.37
C LEU A 122 6.44 -1.83 9.88
N ASP A 123 6.21 -0.68 10.52
CA ASP A 123 6.39 -0.50 11.97
C ASP A 123 5.68 -1.57 12.81
N PRO A 124 4.44 -2.00 12.50
CA PRO A 124 3.76 -3.06 13.25
C PRO A 124 4.48 -4.41 13.25
N ILE A 125 5.37 -4.65 12.28
CA ILE A 125 6.15 -5.88 12.09
C ILE A 125 7.66 -5.66 12.21
N ARG A 126 8.12 -4.44 12.54
CA ARG A 126 9.54 -4.07 12.58
C ARG A 126 10.37 -4.97 13.48
N SER A 127 9.79 -5.38 14.61
CA SER A 127 10.42 -6.23 15.61
C SER A 127 10.37 -7.73 15.28
N ASP A 128 9.73 -8.14 14.18
CA ASP A 128 9.64 -9.55 13.81
C ASP A 128 10.98 -10.01 13.18
N PRO A 129 11.61 -11.08 13.69
CA PRO A 129 12.91 -11.53 13.18
C PRO A 129 12.89 -11.93 11.70
N ARG A 130 11.72 -12.31 11.16
CA ARG A 130 11.56 -12.63 9.73
C ARG A 130 11.78 -11.40 8.85
N LEU A 131 11.43 -10.20 9.33
CA LEU A 131 11.71 -8.96 8.61
C LEU A 131 13.21 -8.67 8.57
N ALA A 132 13.92 -8.85 9.68
CA ALA A 132 15.37 -8.66 9.75
C ALA A 132 16.13 -9.63 8.83
N GLU A 133 15.66 -10.88 8.73
CA GLU A 133 16.21 -11.85 7.78
C GLU A 133 16.00 -11.38 6.32
N LEU A 134 14.83 -10.84 6.00
CA LEU A 134 14.53 -10.32 4.67
C LEU A 134 15.41 -9.11 4.31
N VAL A 135 15.60 -8.16 5.23
CA VAL A 135 16.51 -7.01 5.04
C VAL A 135 17.91 -7.50 4.66
N ARG A 136 18.42 -8.53 5.35
CA ARG A 136 19.71 -9.15 5.03
C ARG A 136 19.73 -9.80 3.64
N LYS A 137 18.64 -10.47 3.22
CA LYS A 137 18.52 -11.08 1.89
C LYS A 137 18.54 -10.05 0.76
N VAL A 138 17.93 -8.88 0.99
CA VAL A 138 17.94 -7.76 0.03
C VAL A 138 19.31 -7.08 -0.05
N GLY A 139 20.15 -7.23 0.99
CA GLY A 139 21.51 -6.67 1.02
C GLY A 139 21.55 -5.21 1.47
N LEU A 140 20.55 -4.76 2.24
CA LEU A 140 20.55 -3.43 2.85
C LEU A 140 21.52 -3.38 4.04
N PRO A 141 22.20 -2.24 4.27
CA PRO A 141 23.09 -2.06 5.41
C PRO A 141 22.32 -2.12 6.74
N GLN A 142 22.85 -2.85 7.72
CA GLN A 142 22.26 -3.00 9.07
C GLN A 142 22.86 -2.04 10.08
#